data_AF-A0A179IKD6-F1
#
_entry.id   AF-A0A179IKD6-F1
#
_cell.length_a   1.000
_cell.length_b   1.000
_cell.length_c   1.000
_cell.angle_alpha   90.00
_cell.angle_beta   90.00
_cell.angle_gamma   90.00
#
_symmetry.space_group_name_H-M   'P 1'
#
loop_
_entity.id
_entity.type
_entity.pdbx_description
1 polymer ?
#
loop_
_entity_poly.entity_id
_entity_poly.type
_entity_poly.pdbx_seq_one_letter_code
_entity_poly.pdbx_strand_id
1 'polypeptide(L)'
;AAATAQHECDSDDEIELLRDALARELTSPLGHVTYPRNLTWANYLDFLLCPTLCYEIEYPRKPAINWTSLVSKIVAVFGCIFLLTITSEDFILPVLADAEARLASIATTAAAPSETLLILAETISWLLFPFMLTFLLVFLVIFEYVLGAMAEITRFADRRFYSDWWNSTDWMEFSREWNIPVHAFLRRHVYSASRPFTGRSGATAITFFISAIGHEIVMASITKKLRGYGFVAQMLQLPIVVLQRTRWVRGRRTLNNVFFWWSMIMGLSMMCALYVLL
;
A
#
# COMPACT_ATOMS: atom_id res chain seq x y z
N ALA A 1 -20.49 47.28 -24.82
CA ALA A 1 -20.54 46.55 -26.10
C ALA A 1 -19.32 45.64 -26.24
N ALA A 2 -18.09 46.17 -26.39
CA ALA A 2 -16.89 45.33 -26.57
C ALA A 2 -16.55 44.44 -25.36
N ALA A 3 -16.64 44.94 -24.12
CA ALA A 3 -16.39 44.15 -22.92
C ALA A 3 -17.44 43.04 -22.67
N THR A 4 -18.68 43.26 -23.11
CA THR A 4 -19.79 42.30 -23.01
C THR A 4 -19.59 41.16 -24.02
N ALA A 5 -19.21 41.50 -25.26
CA ALA A 5 -18.89 40.52 -26.30
C ALA A 5 -17.61 39.71 -26.00
N GLN A 6 -16.61 40.32 -25.36
CA GLN A 6 -15.42 39.60 -24.88
C GLN A 6 -15.74 38.63 -23.74
N HIS A 7 -16.63 39.01 -22.82
CA HIS A 7 -17.04 38.13 -21.73
C HIS A 7 -17.94 36.99 -22.21
N GLU A 8 -18.80 37.24 -23.21
CA GLU A 8 -19.61 36.20 -23.87
C GLU A 8 -18.75 35.20 -24.66
N CYS A 9 -17.74 35.67 -25.41
CA CYS A 9 -16.80 34.80 -26.13
C CYS A 9 -15.97 33.92 -25.18
N ASP A 10 -15.47 34.48 -24.07
CA ASP A 10 -14.75 33.71 -23.03
C ASP A 10 -15.66 32.63 -22.40
N SER A 11 -16.96 32.93 -22.24
CA SER A 11 -17.92 31.98 -21.66
C SER A 11 -18.33 30.86 -22.62
N ASP A 12 -18.44 31.15 -23.92
CA ASP A 12 -18.76 30.13 -24.94
C ASP A 12 -17.57 29.18 -25.14
N ASP A 13 -16.34 29.71 -25.17
CA ASP A 13 -15.11 28.91 -25.23
C ASP A 13 -14.96 28.04 -23.96
N GLU A 14 -15.28 28.56 -22.76
CA GLU A 14 -15.28 27.79 -21.52
C GLU A 14 -16.33 26.67 -21.53
N ILE A 15 -17.54 26.95 -22.03
CA ILE A 15 -18.60 25.94 -22.18
C ILE A 15 -18.20 24.85 -23.18
N GLU A 16 -17.55 25.21 -24.29
CA GLU A 16 -17.06 24.25 -25.26
C GLU A 16 -15.95 23.35 -24.68
N LEU A 17 -15.00 23.95 -23.94
CA LEU A 17 -13.98 23.20 -23.21
C LEU A 17 -14.58 22.25 -22.16
N LEU A 18 -15.61 22.68 -21.42
CA LEU A 18 -16.32 21.85 -20.46
C LEU A 18 -17.09 20.72 -21.13
N ARG A 19 -17.72 20.98 -22.28
CA ARG A 19 -18.41 19.94 -23.08
C ARG A 19 -17.44 18.90 -23.61
N ASP A 20 -16.29 19.34 -24.12
CA ASP A 20 -15.24 18.44 -24.61
C ASP A 20 -14.61 17.62 -23.49
N ALA A 21 -14.39 18.23 -22.32
CA ALA A 21 -13.92 17.54 -21.13
C ALA A 21 -14.94 16.49 -20.68
N LEU A 22 -16.22 16.85 -20.61
CA LEU A 22 -17.30 15.94 -20.22
C LEU A 22 -17.47 14.81 -21.24
N ALA A 23 -17.40 15.10 -22.54
CA ALA A 23 -17.48 14.10 -23.59
C ALA A 23 -16.32 13.09 -23.49
N ARG A 24 -15.11 13.56 -23.18
CA ARG A 24 -13.95 12.69 -22.91
C ARG A 24 -14.10 11.86 -21.64
N GLU A 25 -14.74 12.39 -20.60
CA GLU A 25 -14.98 11.64 -19.35
C GLU A 25 -16.11 10.60 -19.48
N LEU A 26 -17.12 10.87 -20.31
CA LEU A 26 -18.28 10.01 -20.52
C LEU A 26 -18.06 8.91 -21.57
N THR A 27 -16.95 8.98 -22.31
CA THR A 27 -16.55 7.99 -23.31
C THR A 27 -15.41 7.13 -22.76
N SER A 28 -15.50 5.82 -22.93
CA SER A 28 -14.41 4.92 -22.54
C SER A 28 -13.10 5.30 -23.26
N PRO A 29 -11.93 5.14 -22.63
CA PRO A 29 -10.64 5.40 -23.28
C PRO A 29 -10.42 4.61 -24.59
N LEU A 30 -11.08 3.45 -24.72
CA LEU A 30 -11.03 2.56 -25.89
C LEU A 30 -12.20 2.79 -26.87
N GLY A 31 -13.11 3.73 -26.55
CA GLY A 31 -14.21 4.17 -27.40
C GLY A 31 -15.40 3.23 -27.57
N HIS A 32 -15.42 2.03 -26.95
CA HIS A 32 -16.50 1.06 -27.19
C HIS A 32 -17.73 1.27 -26.33
N VAL A 33 -17.58 1.87 -25.14
CA VAL A 33 -18.68 2.02 -24.17
C VAL A 33 -18.81 3.48 -23.74
N THR A 34 -20.05 3.97 -23.72
CA THR A 34 -20.36 5.34 -23.29
C THR A 34 -21.40 5.33 -22.18
N TYR A 35 -21.32 6.31 -21.29
CA TYR A 35 -22.36 6.55 -20.31
C TYR A 35 -23.69 6.85 -21.01
N PRO A 36 -24.86 6.33 -20.55
CA PRO A 36 -25.07 5.51 -19.34
C PRO A 36 -25.05 3.99 -19.58
N ARG A 37 -24.65 3.51 -20.77
CA ARG A 37 -24.70 2.08 -21.13
C ARG A 37 -23.77 1.20 -20.29
N ASN A 38 -22.82 1.80 -19.58
CA ASN A 38 -21.93 1.12 -18.64
C ASN A 38 -22.61 0.75 -17.31
N LEU A 39 -23.75 1.34 -16.96
CA LEU A 39 -24.44 1.12 -15.68
C LEU A 39 -25.24 -0.19 -15.68
N THR A 40 -24.55 -1.32 -15.66
CA THR A 40 -25.15 -2.65 -15.56
C THR A 40 -24.60 -3.41 -14.36
N TRP A 41 -25.41 -4.29 -13.77
CA TRP A 41 -24.94 -5.18 -12.70
C TRP A 41 -23.77 -6.06 -13.14
N ALA A 42 -23.73 -6.47 -14.41
CA ALA A 42 -22.63 -7.24 -14.97
C ALA A 42 -21.29 -6.46 -14.93
N ASN A 43 -21.30 -5.19 -15.34
CA ASN A 43 -20.10 -4.34 -15.29
C ASN A 43 -19.67 -4.04 -13.85
N TYR A 44 -20.63 -3.89 -12.93
CA TYR A 44 -20.34 -3.70 -11.51
C TYR A 44 -19.66 -4.95 -10.91
N LEU A 45 -20.19 -6.15 -11.16
CA LEU A 45 -19.59 -7.40 -10.71
C LEU A 45 -18.20 -7.63 -11.35
N ASP A 46 -18.04 -7.30 -12.62
CA ASP A 46 -16.75 -7.38 -13.30
C ASP A 46 -15.70 -6.44 -12.67
N PHE A 47 -16.09 -5.20 -12.31
CA PHE A 47 -15.24 -4.28 -11.55
C PHE A 47 -14.84 -4.85 -10.19
N LEU A 48 -15.79 -5.42 -9.43
CA LEU A 48 -15.50 -6.01 -8.11
C LEU A 48 -14.50 -7.16 -8.16
N LEU A 49 -14.45 -7.91 -9.27
CA LEU A 49 -13.51 -9.01 -9.48
C LEU A 49 -12.19 -8.55 -10.10
N CYS A 50 -12.15 -7.40 -10.76
CA CYS A 50 -10.93 -6.88 -11.34
C CYS A 50 -9.96 -6.43 -10.22
N PRO A 51 -8.66 -6.74 -10.34
CA PRO A 51 -7.66 -6.39 -9.32
C PRO A 51 -7.26 -4.90 -9.38
N THR A 52 -8.25 -4.00 -9.39
CA THR A 52 -8.08 -2.54 -9.40
C THR A 52 -9.07 -1.89 -8.45
N LEU A 53 -8.68 -0.77 -7.85
CA LEU A 53 -9.52 0.02 -6.95
C LEU A 53 -10.08 1.27 -7.64
N CYS A 54 -9.63 1.56 -8.86
CA CYS A 54 -10.08 2.70 -9.64
C CYS A 54 -11.03 2.22 -10.73
N TYR A 55 -12.29 2.62 -10.63
CA TYR A 55 -13.27 2.34 -11.69
C TYR A 55 -12.91 3.10 -12.98
N GLU A 56 -12.93 2.38 -14.10
CA GLU A 56 -12.88 2.93 -15.45
C GLU A 56 -14.02 2.33 -16.27
N ILE A 57 -14.49 3.07 -17.27
CA ILE A 57 -15.64 2.65 -18.10
C ILE A 57 -15.29 1.36 -18.87
N GLU A 58 -14.04 1.24 -19.32
CA GLU A 58 -13.56 0.07 -20.02
C GLU A 58 -12.11 -0.21 -19.63
N TYR A 59 -11.81 -1.49 -19.39
CA TYR A 59 -10.47 -1.96 -19.06
C TYR A 59 -9.84 -2.70 -20.24
N PRO A 60 -8.53 -2.59 -20.45
CA PRO A 60 -7.84 -3.37 -21.47
C PRO A 60 -7.92 -4.86 -21.10
N ARG A 61 -8.37 -5.70 -22.05
CA ARG A 61 -8.54 -7.14 -21.85
C ARG A 61 -7.63 -7.98 -22.74
N LYS A 62 -7.24 -9.15 -22.23
CA LYS A 62 -6.58 -10.21 -23.01
C LYS A 62 -7.61 -11.03 -23.80
N PRO A 63 -7.22 -11.58 -24.96
CA PRO A 63 -8.14 -12.34 -25.81
C PRO A 63 -8.61 -13.66 -25.17
N ALA A 64 -7.73 -14.34 -24.45
CA ALA A 64 -8.00 -15.63 -23.82
C ALA A 64 -7.32 -15.76 -22.45
N ILE A 65 -7.82 -16.69 -21.65
CA ILE A 65 -7.26 -17.08 -20.34
C ILE A 65 -6.11 -18.06 -20.58
N ASN A 66 -4.93 -17.74 -20.05
CA ASN A 66 -3.80 -18.67 -20.02
C ASN A 66 -3.88 -19.57 -18.78
N TRP A 67 -4.51 -20.74 -18.96
CA TRP A 67 -4.73 -21.73 -17.89
C TRP A 67 -3.45 -22.22 -17.23
N THR A 68 -2.36 -22.40 -17.99
CA THR A 68 -1.06 -22.80 -17.43
C THR A 68 -0.53 -21.75 -16.46
N SER A 69 -0.63 -20.48 -16.84
CA SER A 69 -0.22 -19.37 -15.99
C SER A 69 -1.12 -19.22 -14.75
N LEU A 70 -2.43 -19.48 -14.90
CA LEU A 70 -3.39 -19.45 -13.79
C LEU A 70 -3.09 -20.56 -12.76
N VAL A 71 -2.99 -21.80 -13.21
CA VAL A 71 -2.71 -22.95 -12.32
C VAL A 71 -1.36 -22.80 -11.63
N SER A 72 -0.33 -22.35 -12.35
CA SER A 72 0.99 -22.08 -11.77
C SER A 72 0.91 -21.07 -10.62
N LYS A 73 0.18 -19.95 -10.80
CA LYS A 73 -0.03 -18.96 -9.72
C LYS A 73 -0.80 -19.54 -8.54
N ILE A 74 -1.85 -20.32 -8.80
CA ILE A 74 -2.65 -20.95 -7.73
C ILE A 74 -1.76 -21.89 -6.89
N VAL A 75 -0.96 -22.74 -7.53
CA VAL A 75 -0.01 -23.63 -6.84
C VAL A 75 1.02 -22.83 -6.05
N ALA A 76 1.55 -21.73 -6.63
CA ALA A 76 2.49 -20.84 -5.94
C ALA A 76 1.87 -20.17 -4.71
N VAL A 77 0.59 -19.77 -4.74
CA VAL A 77 -0.12 -19.26 -3.55
C VAL A 77 -0.09 -20.29 -2.42
N PHE A 78 -0.49 -21.54 -2.69
CA PHE A 78 -0.47 -22.59 -1.66
C PHE A 78 0.94 -22.89 -1.14
N GLY A 79 1.94 -22.92 -2.02
CA GLY A 79 3.34 -23.11 -1.65
C GLY A 79 3.87 -21.99 -0.75
N CYS A 80 3.59 -20.73 -1.09
CA CYS A 80 4.00 -19.59 -0.27
C CYS A 80 3.24 -19.52 1.06
N ILE A 81 1.95 -19.86 1.10
CA ILE A 81 1.19 -19.95 2.36
C ILE A 81 1.78 -21.03 3.27
N PHE A 82 2.13 -22.19 2.72
CA PHE A 82 2.78 -23.26 3.48
C PHE A 82 4.13 -22.82 4.07
N LEU A 83 4.96 -22.14 3.27
CA LEU A 83 6.22 -21.56 3.77
C LEU A 83 6.01 -20.48 4.83
N LEU A 84 4.97 -19.65 4.69
CA LEU A 84 4.58 -18.66 5.69
C LEU A 84 4.19 -19.31 7.02
N THR A 85 3.43 -20.41 6.97
CA THR A 85 3.05 -21.18 8.15
C THR A 85 4.27 -21.75 8.86
N ILE A 86 5.15 -22.45 8.14
CA ILE A 86 6.40 -22.99 8.72
C ILE A 86 7.26 -21.89 9.33
N THR A 87 7.46 -20.78 8.59
CA THR A 87 8.27 -19.66 9.08
C THR A 87 7.68 -19.08 10.37
N SER A 88 6.36 -18.99 10.45
CA SER A 88 5.67 -18.46 11.62
C SER A 88 5.75 -19.41 12.80
N GLU A 89 5.47 -20.70 12.60
CA GLU A 89 5.44 -21.70 13.67
C GLU A 89 6.83 -22.00 14.23
N ASP A 90 7.84 -22.16 13.38
CA ASP A 90 9.17 -22.61 13.81
C ASP A 90 10.09 -21.46 14.22
N PHE A 91 9.90 -20.25 13.69
CA PHE A 91 10.84 -19.14 13.91
C PHE A 91 10.24 -17.91 14.60
N ILE A 92 8.95 -17.63 14.43
CA ILE A 92 8.32 -16.43 15.01
C ILE A 92 7.69 -16.78 16.37
N LEU A 93 6.79 -17.75 16.41
CA LEU A 93 6.06 -18.13 17.61
C LEU A 93 6.96 -18.48 18.82
N PRO A 94 8.02 -19.30 18.72
CA PRO A 94 8.84 -19.64 19.89
C PRO A 94 9.56 -18.43 20.47
N VAL A 95 10.03 -17.51 19.62
CA VAL A 95 10.69 -16.28 20.05
C VAL A 95 9.72 -15.36 20.79
N LEU A 96 8.49 -15.24 20.30
CA LEU A 96 7.45 -14.46 20.99
C LEU A 96 7.01 -15.08 22.30
N ALA A 97 6.85 -16.41 22.35
CA ALA A 97 6.43 -17.12 23.56
C ALA A 97 7.48 -17.00 24.68
N ASP A 98 8.76 -17.12 24.36
CA ASP A 98 9.86 -16.89 25.32
C ASP A 98 9.85 -15.44 25.83
N ALA A 99 9.74 -14.47 24.92
CA ALA A 99 9.70 -13.05 25.26
C ALA A 99 8.50 -12.71 26.18
N GLU A 100 7.32 -13.26 25.89
CA GLU A 100 6.12 -13.08 26.72
C GLU A 100 6.32 -13.63 28.12
N ALA A 101 6.87 -14.85 28.26
CA ALA A 101 7.14 -15.46 29.56
C ALA A 101 8.15 -14.64 30.38
N ARG A 102 9.20 -14.11 29.74
CA ARG A 102 10.20 -13.25 30.36
C ARG A 102 9.65 -11.88 30.77
N LEU A 103 8.77 -11.30 29.95
CA LEU A 103 8.09 -10.03 30.29
C LEU A 103 7.11 -10.22 31.45
N ALA A 104 6.37 -11.33 31.48
CA ALA A 104 5.45 -11.64 32.55
C ALA A 104 6.16 -11.84 33.90
N SER A 105 7.33 -12.50 33.91
CA SER A 105 8.10 -12.70 35.14
C SER A 105 8.62 -11.37 35.71
N ILE A 106 9.12 -10.48 34.86
CA ILE A 106 9.61 -9.14 35.26
C ILE A 106 8.49 -8.22 35.75
N ALA A 107 7.30 -8.31 35.16
CA ALA A 107 6.14 -7.55 35.61
C ALA A 107 5.78 -7.87 37.08
N THR A 108 6.04 -9.11 37.54
CA THR A 108 5.78 -9.51 38.93
C THR A 108 6.87 -9.07 39.91
N THR A 109 8.10 -8.82 39.45
CA THR A 109 9.26 -8.50 40.31
C THR A 109 9.55 -7.00 40.42
N ALA A 110 8.70 -6.13 39.85
CA ALA A 110 8.89 -4.67 39.81
C ALA A 110 10.27 -4.28 39.26
N ALA A 111 10.76 -5.00 38.26
CA ALA A 111 12.09 -4.79 37.69
C ALA A 111 12.17 -3.48 36.88
N ALA A 112 13.41 -3.02 36.68
CA ALA A 112 13.69 -1.73 36.05
C ALA A 112 13.22 -1.69 34.58
N PRO A 113 12.74 -0.53 34.07
CA PRO A 113 12.28 -0.39 32.69
C PRO A 113 13.38 -0.67 31.64
N SER A 114 14.65 -0.64 32.03
CA SER A 114 15.77 -1.04 31.19
C SER A 114 15.76 -2.53 30.84
N GLU A 115 15.30 -3.41 31.74
CA GLU A 115 15.24 -4.85 31.47
C GLU A 115 14.17 -5.19 30.45
N THR A 116 12.99 -4.57 30.56
CA THR A 116 11.92 -4.64 29.56
C THR A 116 12.42 -4.21 28.17
N LEU A 117 13.17 -3.11 28.10
CA LEU A 117 13.71 -2.61 26.84
C LEU A 117 14.75 -3.57 26.25
N LEU A 118 15.60 -4.17 27.09
CA LEU A 118 16.61 -5.14 26.65
C LEU A 118 15.97 -6.41 26.09
N ILE A 119 14.93 -6.95 26.74
CA ILE A 119 14.19 -8.11 26.24
C ILE A 119 13.52 -7.78 24.91
N LEU A 120 12.90 -6.60 24.80
CA LEU A 120 12.27 -6.18 23.57
C LEU A 120 13.29 -6.02 22.44
N ALA A 121 14.46 -5.43 22.71
CA ALA A 121 15.53 -5.27 21.74
C ALA A 121 16.12 -6.62 21.29
N GLU A 122 16.32 -7.55 22.21
CA GLU A 122 16.74 -8.92 21.92
C GLU A 122 15.70 -9.63 21.04
N THR A 123 14.43 -9.56 21.40
CA THR A 123 13.31 -10.16 20.67
C THR A 123 13.22 -9.59 19.25
N ILE A 124 13.28 -8.27 19.10
CA ILE A 124 13.28 -7.60 17.79
C ILE A 124 14.45 -8.08 16.93
N SER A 125 15.63 -8.27 17.53
CA SER A 125 16.83 -8.72 16.83
C SER A 125 16.67 -10.15 16.27
N TRP A 126 16.08 -11.07 17.05
CA TRP A 126 15.77 -12.43 16.59
C TRP A 126 14.70 -12.45 15.49
N LEU A 127 13.77 -11.50 15.53
CA LEU A 127 12.67 -11.39 14.57
C LEU A 127 13.03 -10.76 13.22
N LEU A 128 14.19 -10.08 13.11
CA LEU A 128 14.59 -9.36 11.88
C LEU A 128 14.51 -10.22 10.61
N PHE A 129 15.10 -11.42 10.64
CA PHE A 129 15.16 -12.28 9.47
C PHE A 129 13.82 -13.00 9.18
N PRO A 130 13.16 -13.65 10.16
CA PRO A 130 11.85 -14.26 9.94
C PRO A 130 10.80 -13.28 9.42
N PHE A 131 10.76 -12.04 9.95
CA PHE A 131 9.82 -11.03 9.48
C PHE A 131 10.15 -10.49 8.09
N MET A 132 11.43 -10.34 7.74
CA MET A 132 11.82 -9.99 6.38
C MET A 132 11.33 -11.04 5.39
N LEU A 133 11.54 -12.33 5.68
CA LEU A 133 11.07 -13.43 4.83
C LEU A 133 9.54 -13.43 4.72
N THR A 134 8.85 -13.29 5.85
CA THR A 134 7.37 -13.24 5.91
C THR A 134 6.83 -12.09 5.09
N PHE A 135 7.41 -10.90 5.20
CA PHE A 135 7.02 -9.72 4.42
C PHE A 135 7.17 -9.95 2.91
N LEU A 136 8.28 -10.52 2.47
CA LEU A 136 8.51 -10.84 1.05
C LEU A 136 7.55 -11.93 0.55
N LEU A 137 7.28 -12.96 1.34
CA LEU A 137 6.34 -14.02 0.99
C LEU A 137 4.90 -13.48 0.89
N VAL A 138 4.45 -12.67 1.85
CA VAL A 138 3.13 -12.01 1.81
C VAL A 138 3.01 -11.10 0.59
N PHE A 139 4.07 -10.35 0.28
CA PHE A 139 4.12 -9.54 -0.95
C PHE A 139 3.90 -10.38 -2.21
N LEU A 140 4.64 -11.48 -2.35
CA LEU A 140 4.51 -12.37 -3.51
C LEU A 140 3.13 -13.02 -3.58
N VAL A 141 2.61 -13.52 -2.46
CA VAL A 141 1.26 -14.11 -2.39
C VAL A 141 0.22 -13.12 -2.89
N ILE A 142 0.21 -11.90 -2.37
CA ILE A 142 -0.82 -10.91 -2.71
C ILE A 142 -0.61 -10.38 -4.13
N PHE A 143 0.55 -9.74 -4.39
CA PHE A 143 0.72 -8.92 -5.58
C PHE A 143 1.07 -9.70 -6.84
N GLU A 144 1.89 -10.74 -6.72
CA GLU A 144 2.33 -11.54 -7.87
C GLU A 144 1.31 -12.65 -8.18
N TYR A 145 0.90 -13.40 -7.16
CA TYR A 145 0.11 -14.62 -7.38
C TYR A 145 -1.40 -14.39 -7.30
N VAL A 146 -1.93 -13.79 -6.23
CA VAL A 146 -3.38 -13.58 -6.06
C VAL A 146 -3.91 -12.56 -7.07
N LEU A 147 -3.35 -11.34 -7.11
CA LEU A 147 -3.79 -10.34 -8.10
C LEU A 147 -3.51 -10.81 -9.53
N GLY A 148 -2.40 -11.51 -9.76
CA GLY A 148 -2.09 -12.11 -11.05
C GLY A 148 -3.08 -13.20 -11.48
N ALA A 149 -3.58 -14.01 -10.55
CA ALA A 149 -4.61 -15.02 -10.80
C ALA A 149 -5.97 -14.37 -11.07
N MET A 150 -6.36 -13.38 -10.26
CA MET A 150 -7.59 -12.61 -10.48
C MET A 150 -7.56 -11.90 -11.85
N ALA A 151 -6.43 -11.31 -12.22
CA ALA A 151 -6.23 -10.69 -13.54
C ALA A 151 -6.33 -11.68 -14.70
N GLU A 152 -5.93 -12.93 -14.50
CA GLU A 152 -6.05 -13.97 -15.52
C GLU A 152 -7.51 -14.41 -15.68
N ILE A 153 -8.22 -14.61 -14.56
CA ILE A 153 -9.65 -14.99 -14.54
C ILE A 153 -10.52 -13.90 -15.20
N THR A 154 -10.30 -12.63 -14.87
CA THR A 154 -11.07 -11.50 -15.44
C THR A 154 -10.56 -11.05 -16.82
N ARG A 155 -9.49 -11.67 -17.32
CA ARG A 155 -8.75 -11.27 -18.54
C ARG A 155 -8.22 -9.84 -18.49
N PHE A 156 -8.00 -9.29 -17.29
CA PHE A 156 -7.43 -7.96 -17.09
C PHE A 156 -5.99 -7.91 -17.64
N ALA A 157 -5.75 -6.96 -18.55
CA ALA A 157 -4.46 -6.84 -19.24
C ALA A 157 -3.47 -5.94 -18.48
N ASP A 158 -3.93 -4.95 -17.72
CA ASP A 158 -3.06 -4.05 -16.97
C ASP A 158 -2.57 -4.72 -15.68
N ARG A 159 -1.48 -5.48 -15.77
CA ARG A 159 -0.96 -6.28 -14.64
C ARG A 159 0.10 -5.57 -13.82
N ARG A 160 0.13 -4.25 -13.86
CA ARG A 160 1.13 -3.45 -13.13
C ARG A 160 0.69 -3.20 -11.68
N PHE A 161 0.70 -4.25 -10.86
CA PHE A 161 0.31 -4.15 -9.44
C PHE A 161 1.42 -3.55 -8.55
N TYR A 162 2.67 -3.70 -8.96
CA TYR A 162 3.85 -3.17 -8.30
C TYR A 162 4.92 -2.79 -9.34
N SER A 163 5.98 -2.11 -8.88
CA SER A 163 7.18 -1.75 -9.66
C SER A 163 8.42 -2.17 -8.86
N ASP A 164 9.62 -1.86 -9.34
CA ASP A 164 10.91 -2.21 -8.71
C ASP A 164 11.19 -1.49 -7.37
N TRP A 165 10.29 -1.62 -6.40
CA TRP A 165 10.30 -0.94 -5.10
C TRP A 165 11.51 -1.34 -4.24
N TRP A 166 12.13 -2.49 -4.51
CA TRP A 166 13.37 -2.92 -3.83
C TRP A 166 14.55 -1.99 -4.11
N ASN A 167 14.51 -1.24 -5.22
CA ASN A 167 15.49 -0.23 -5.59
C ASN A 167 15.15 1.17 -5.04
N SER A 168 14.04 1.33 -4.32
CA SER A 168 13.63 2.63 -3.79
C SER A 168 14.68 3.22 -2.85
N THR A 169 14.86 4.53 -2.92
CA THR A 169 15.83 5.29 -2.14
C THR A 169 15.20 6.19 -1.08
N ASP A 170 13.89 6.44 -1.17
CA ASP A 170 13.12 7.12 -0.14
C ASP A 170 11.76 6.45 0.09
N TRP A 171 11.12 6.72 1.23
CA TRP A 171 9.80 6.14 1.55
C TRP A 171 8.69 6.63 0.62
N MET A 172 8.85 7.77 -0.05
CA MET A 172 7.86 8.29 -1.00
C MET A 172 7.89 7.52 -2.33
N GLU A 173 9.07 7.08 -2.76
CA GLU A 173 9.28 6.19 -3.90
C GLU A 173 8.69 4.81 -3.59
N PHE A 174 9.03 4.24 -2.43
CA PHE A 174 8.47 2.97 -1.98
C PHE A 174 6.93 2.98 -1.95
N SER A 175 6.32 3.99 -1.33
CA SER A 175 4.85 4.10 -1.23
C SER A 175 4.13 4.28 -2.58
N ARG A 176 4.85 4.67 -3.65
CA ARG A 176 4.33 4.74 -5.02
C ARG A 176 4.45 3.42 -5.78
N GLU A 177 5.45 2.62 -5.43
CA GLU A 177 5.91 1.49 -6.26
C GLU A 177 5.53 0.13 -5.67
N TRP A 178 5.31 0.05 -4.35
CA TRP A 178 4.95 -1.18 -3.65
C TRP A 178 3.55 -1.69 -4.00
N ASN A 179 2.52 -0.85 -3.81
CA ASN A 179 1.11 -1.20 -4.02
C ASN A 179 0.47 -0.15 -4.91
N ILE A 180 0.63 -0.34 -6.22
CA ILE A 180 0.15 0.61 -7.23
C ILE A 180 -1.38 0.76 -7.17
N PRO A 181 -2.20 -0.30 -7.02
CA PRO A 181 -3.66 -0.14 -6.92
C PRO A 181 -4.11 0.79 -5.79
N VAL A 182 -3.58 0.59 -4.57
CA VAL A 182 -3.92 1.46 -3.42
C VAL A 182 -3.32 2.86 -3.60
N HIS A 183 -2.09 2.96 -4.11
CA HIS A 183 -1.49 4.25 -4.40
C HIS A 183 -2.32 5.05 -5.42
N ALA A 184 -2.76 4.43 -6.50
CA ALA A 184 -3.59 5.04 -7.53
C ALA A 184 -4.94 5.50 -6.96
N PHE A 185 -5.57 4.67 -6.12
CA PHE A 185 -6.81 5.01 -5.43
C PHE A 185 -6.63 6.25 -4.54
N LEU A 186 -5.64 6.23 -3.64
CA LEU A 186 -5.35 7.34 -2.75
C LEU A 186 -4.97 8.60 -3.52
N ARG A 187 -4.20 8.47 -4.61
CA ARG A 187 -3.81 9.60 -5.45
C ARG A 187 -5.03 10.24 -6.13
N ARG A 188 -5.92 9.42 -6.71
CA ARG A 188 -7.09 9.91 -7.46
C ARG A 188 -8.17 10.48 -6.54
N HIS A 189 -8.55 9.75 -5.50
CA HIS A 189 -9.73 10.08 -4.69
C HIS A 189 -9.42 10.93 -3.46
N VAL A 190 -8.20 10.86 -2.92
CA VAL A 190 -7.82 11.60 -1.70
C VAL A 190 -6.90 12.76 -2.03
N TYR A 191 -5.76 12.50 -2.66
CA TYR A 191 -4.76 13.53 -2.93
C TYR A 191 -5.27 14.57 -3.94
N SER A 192 -5.77 14.16 -5.10
CA SER A 192 -6.26 15.10 -6.11
C SER A 192 -7.48 15.89 -5.63
N ALA A 193 -8.35 15.28 -4.82
CA ALA A 193 -9.50 15.96 -4.23
C ALA A 193 -9.11 16.99 -3.16
N SER A 194 -8.08 16.71 -2.34
CA SER A 194 -7.62 17.62 -1.27
C SER A 194 -6.64 18.70 -1.74
N ARG A 195 -5.91 18.46 -2.83
CA ARG A 195 -4.86 19.36 -3.34
C ARG A 195 -5.32 20.81 -3.60
N PRO A 196 -6.50 21.08 -4.20
CA PRO A 196 -6.97 22.45 -4.43
C PRO A 196 -7.19 23.24 -3.13
N PHE A 197 -7.56 22.57 -2.04
CA PHE A 197 -7.93 23.21 -0.79
C PHE A 197 -6.76 23.35 0.19
N THR A 198 -5.85 22.37 0.24
CA THR A 198 -4.79 22.29 1.27
C THR A 198 -3.38 22.47 0.72
N GLY A 199 -3.22 22.60 -0.60
CA GLY A 199 -1.92 22.63 -1.27
C GLY A 199 -1.18 21.28 -1.23
N ARG A 200 0.03 21.25 -1.80
CA ARG A 200 0.79 19.99 -1.99
C ARG A 200 1.17 19.28 -0.69
N SER A 201 1.68 20.02 0.29
CA SER A 201 2.12 19.45 1.57
C SER A 201 0.93 18.98 2.40
N GLY A 202 -0.15 19.77 2.46
CA GLY A 202 -1.37 19.39 3.16
C GLY A 202 -2.06 18.17 2.56
N ALA A 203 -2.19 18.10 1.24
CA ALA A 203 -2.75 16.92 0.56
C ALA A 203 -1.92 15.65 0.80
N THR A 204 -0.59 15.77 0.85
CA THR A 204 0.30 14.65 1.20
C THR A 204 0.05 14.19 2.63
N ALA A 205 0.00 15.11 3.60
CA ALA A 205 -0.26 14.79 5.00
C ALA A 205 -1.64 14.12 5.20
N ILE A 206 -2.70 14.65 4.56
CA ILE A 206 -4.05 14.07 4.60
C ILE A 206 -4.06 12.66 4.01
N THR A 207 -3.38 12.45 2.88
CA THR A 207 -3.30 11.14 2.22
C THR A 207 -2.60 10.11 3.11
N PHE A 208 -1.48 10.49 3.72
CA PHE A 208 -0.77 9.62 4.67
C PHE A 208 -1.61 9.35 5.91
N PHE A 209 -2.28 10.36 6.46
CA PHE A 209 -3.15 10.23 7.63
C PHE A 209 -4.30 9.23 7.41
N ILE A 210 -5.01 9.36 6.28
CA ILE A 210 -6.08 8.41 5.90
C ILE A 210 -5.50 7.00 5.70
N SER A 211 -4.33 6.89 5.07
CA SER A 211 -3.64 5.61 4.92
C SER A 211 -3.29 4.98 6.28
N ALA A 212 -2.80 5.77 7.23
CA ALA A 212 -2.43 5.31 8.57
C ALA A 212 -3.64 4.84 9.39
N ILE A 213 -4.79 5.52 9.26
CA ILE A 213 -6.04 5.03 9.85
C ILE A 213 -6.42 3.67 9.27
N GLY A 214 -6.33 3.51 7.94
CA GLY A 214 -6.60 2.24 7.29
C GLY A 214 -5.72 1.10 7.81
N HIS A 215 -4.41 1.35 7.95
CA HIS A 215 -3.48 0.36 8.51
C HIS A 215 -3.79 0.05 9.99
N GLU A 216 -4.12 1.04 10.80
CA GLU A 216 -4.50 0.82 12.20
C GLU A 216 -5.79 0.00 12.32
N ILE A 217 -6.79 0.24 11.46
CA ILE A 217 -8.03 -0.55 11.43
C ILE A 217 -7.74 -2.01 11.09
N VAL A 218 -6.88 -2.26 10.09
CA VAL A 218 -6.46 -3.61 9.72
C VAL A 218 -5.72 -4.28 10.88
N MET A 219 -4.76 -3.58 11.49
CA MET A 219 -4.02 -4.09 12.66
C MET A 219 -4.95 -4.38 13.84
N ALA A 220 -5.87 -3.48 14.15
CA ALA A 220 -6.86 -3.66 15.21
C ALA A 220 -7.81 -4.83 14.94
N SER A 221 -8.13 -5.11 13.67
CA SER A 221 -8.96 -6.26 13.29
C SER A 221 -8.22 -7.59 13.50
N ILE A 222 -6.91 -7.62 13.22
CA ILE A 222 -6.07 -8.82 13.38
C ILE A 222 -5.76 -9.08 14.85
N THR A 223 -5.27 -8.07 15.59
CA THR A 223 -4.86 -8.23 16.99
C THR A 223 -6.01 -8.12 17.98
N LYS A 224 -7.19 -7.69 17.51
CA LYS A 224 -8.38 -7.37 18.33
C LYS A 224 -8.10 -6.30 19.40
N LYS A 225 -7.08 -5.46 19.19
CA LYS A 225 -6.65 -4.39 20.10
C LYS A 225 -6.32 -3.12 19.33
N LEU A 226 -6.81 -1.98 19.81
CA LEU A 226 -6.46 -0.66 19.25
C LEU A 226 -5.29 -0.07 20.06
N ARG A 227 -4.08 -0.04 19.48
CA ARG A 227 -2.86 0.43 20.18
C ARG A 227 -2.35 1.77 19.64
N GLY A 228 -2.45 2.02 18.34
CA GLY A 228 -1.99 3.26 17.70
C GLY A 228 -0.49 3.34 17.42
N TYR A 229 0.31 2.32 17.77
CA TYR A 229 1.75 2.32 17.48
C TYR A 229 2.02 2.37 15.97
N GLY A 230 1.21 1.67 15.17
CA GLY A 230 1.33 1.63 13.70
C GLY A 230 1.00 2.96 13.08
N PHE A 231 -0.09 3.58 13.54
CA PHE A 231 -0.46 4.94 13.15
C PHE A 231 0.70 5.94 13.39
N VAL A 232 1.29 5.94 14.59
CA VAL A 232 2.39 6.85 14.93
C VAL A 232 3.63 6.56 14.08
N ALA A 233 4.03 5.30 13.94
CA ALA A 233 5.18 4.90 13.14
C ALA A 233 5.02 5.34 11.67
N GLN A 234 3.82 5.20 11.10
CA GLN A 234 3.54 5.62 9.73
C GLN A 234 3.54 7.15 9.57
N MET A 235 3.07 7.91 10.56
CA MET A 235 3.18 9.38 10.53
C MET A 235 4.63 9.85 10.64
N LEU A 236 5.47 9.15 11.41
CA LEU A 236 6.90 9.44 11.54
C LEU A 236 7.69 9.20 10.24
N GLN A 237 7.15 8.45 9.27
CA GLN A 237 7.77 8.30 7.95
C GLN A 237 7.91 9.66 7.22
N LEU A 238 6.95 10.58 7.38
CA LEU A 238 6.99 11.89 6.71
C LEU A 238 8.21 12.75 7.14
N PRO A 239 8.46 12.96 8.46
CA PRO A 239 9.70 13.59 8.93
C PRO A 239 10.97 12.88 8.44
N ILE A 240 10.99 11.55 8.44
CA ILE A 240 12.14 10.76 7.98
C ILE A 240 12.43 11.06 6.51
N VAL A 241 11.42 11.15 5.64
CA VAL A 241 11.60 11.53 4.23
C VAL A 241 12.15 12.94 4.09
N VAL A 242 11.65 13.90 4.89
CA VAL A 242 12.17 15.27 4.87
C VAL A 242 13.66 15.29 5.25
N LEU A 243 14.04 14.50 6.26
CA LEU A 243 15.43 14.34 6.69
C LEU A 243 16.28 13.69 5.60
N GLN A 244 15.80 12.62 4.95
CA GLN A 244 16.48 11.94 3.83
C GLN A 244 16.71 12.87 2.63
N ARG A 245 15.88 13.90 2.46
CA ARG A 245 15.99 14.90 1.38
C ARG A 245 16.90 16.08 1.71
N THR A 246 17.48 16.12 2.91
CA THR A 246 18.45 17.16 3.27
C THR A 246 19.73 17.08 2.44
N ARG A 247 20.42 18.23 2.29
CA ARG A 247 21.61 18.38 1.45
C ARG A 247 22.75 17.40 1.77
N TRP A 248 22.78 16.85 2.98
CA TRP A 248 23.84 15.97 3.49
C TRP A 248 23.70 14.53 2.99
N VAL A 249 22.46 14.11 2.70
CA VAL A 249 22.10 12.74 2.29
C VAL A 249 21.73 12.67 0.81
N ARG A 250 21.44 13.84 0.21
CA ARG A 250 21.08 14.00 -1.20
C ARG A 250 22.25 13.62 -2.12
N GLY A 251 22.12 12.48 -2.79
CA GLY A 251 23.05 12.02 -3.83
C GLY A 251 23.65 10.63 -3.59
N ARG A 252 23.55 10.07 -2.38
CA ARG A 252 24.08 8.75 -2.05
C ARG A 252 23.02 7.66 -2.22
N ARG A 253 22.74 7.27 -3.47
CA ARG A 253 21.66 6.30 -3.79
C ARG A 253 21.80 4.96 -3.05
N THR A 254 23.00 4.40 -3.01
CA THR A 254 23.27 3.11 -2.35
C THR A 254 23.05 3.18 -0.84
N LEU A 255 23.60 4.20 -0.18
CA LEU A 255 23.42 4.42 1.25
C LEU A 255 21.93 4.64 1.61
N ASN A 256 21.20 5.38 0.78
CA ASN A 256 19.76 5.60 1.01
C ASN A 256 18.95 4.32 0.87
N ASN A 257 19.28 3.48 -0.11
CA ASN A 257 18.65 2.16 -0.27
C ASN A 257 18.98 1.23 0.91
N VAL A 258 20.23 1.21 1.39
CA VAL A 258 20.60 0.42 2.59
C VAL A 258 19.84 0.90 3.83
N PHE A 259 19.75 2.21 4.05
CA PHE A 259 18.96 2.75 5.17
C PHE A 259 17.47 2.46 5.02
N PHE A 260 16.94 2.50 3.80
CA PHE A 260 15.57 2.10 3.52
C PHE A 260 15.33 0.64 3.95
N TRP A 261 16.14 -0.31 3.48
CA TRP A 261 16.02 -1.72 3.86
C TRP A 261 16.18 -1.94 5.35
N TRP A 262 17.18 -1.30 5.98
CA TRP A 262 17.39 -1.38 7.42
C TRP A 262 16.15 -0.88 8.20
N SER A 263 15.61 0.28 7.80
CA SER A 263 14.42 0.85 8.43
C SER A 263 13.17 -0.01 8.23
N MET A 264 13.03 -0.69 7.09
CA MET A 264 11.91 -1.57 6.80
C MET A 264 11.98 -2.85 7.64
N ILE A 265 13.13 -3.53 7.68
CA ILE A 265 13.33 -4.78 8.43
C ILE A 265 13.17 -4.52 9.94
N MET A 266 13.79 -3.45 10.44
CA MET A 266 13.64 -3.04 11.84
C MET A 266 12.20 -2.66 12.15
N GLY A 267 11.57 -1.85 11.30
CA GLY A 267 10.19 -1.39 11.47
C GLY A 267 9.22 -2.56 11.59
N LEU A 268 9.21 -3.48 10.62
CA LEU A 268 8.30 -4.63 10.60
C LEU A 268 8.43 -5.51 11.87
N SER A 269 9.67 -5.80 12.28
CA SER A 269 9.96 -6.64 13.43
C SER A 269 9.58 -5.95 14.75
N MET A 270 9.86 -4.65 14.86
CA MET A 270 9.45 -3.82 15.99
C MET A 270 7.92 -3.75 16.08
N MET A 271 7.23 -3.55 14.96
CA MET A 271 5.76 -3.50 14.94
C MET A 271 5.16 -4.80 15.46
N CYS A 272 5.68 -5.97 15.07
CA CYS A 272 5.20 -7.24 15.61
C CYS A 272 5.40 -7.31 17.13
N ALA A 273 6.63 -7.08 17.61
CA ALA A 273 6.93 -7.18 19.04
C ALA A 273 6.04 -6.23 19.86
N LEU A 274 5.84 -5.00 19.38
CA LEU A 274 4.97 -4.01 20.01
C LEU A 274 3.48 -4.33 19.94
N TYR A 275 2.99 -5.05 18.91
CA TYR A 275 1.56 -5.40 18.75
C TYR A 275 1.16 -6.74 19.35
N VAL A 276 2.12 -7.62 19.60
CA VAL A 276 1.85 -8.89 20.28
C VAL A 276 2.16 -8.78 21.77
N LEU A 277 3.35 -8.30 22.15
CA LEU A 277 3.83 -8.39 23.54
C LEU A 277 3.29 -7.30 24.48
N LEU A 278 3.05 -6.07 23.98
CA LEU A 278 2.64 -4.91 24.81
C LEU A 278 1.17 -4.50 24.67
#